data_AF-A0A176U4V5-F1
#
_entry.id   AF-A0A176U4V5-F1
#
_cell.length_a   1.000
_cell.length_b   1.000
_cell.length_c   1.000
_cell.angle_alpha   90.00
_cell.angle_beta   90.00
_cell.angle_gamma   90.00
#
_symmetry.space_group_name_H-M   'P 1'
#
loop_
_entity.id
_entity.type
_entity.pdbx_description
1 polymer ?
#
loop_
_entity_poly.entity_id
_entity_poly.type
_entity_poly.pdbx_seq_one_letter_code
_entity_poly.pdbx_strand_id
1 'polypeptide(L)'
;MASHCQFYNYKFQEVILLSFKILKFKCCGLDVHKTWIYACIGITDSNNRTEYKQARFSSFTKGLNELCDWLAKYNCTDVCMESTGKYWIPVFNILEQHNLWVTLSHPKYTKPMKGNKTDRKDAKWICDLYMCGMVKPSFIPPADIREVNAQ
;
A
#
# COMPACT_ATOMS: atom_id res chain seq x y z
N MET A 1 45.55 -5.43 -16.11
CA MET A 1 45.43 -4.00 -15.74
C MET A 1 44.00 -3.58 -16.02
N ALA A 2 43.19 -3.50 -14.97
CA ALA A 2 41.76 -3.20 -15.06
C ALA A 2 41.54 -1.69 -15.03
N SER A 3 40.79 -1.14 -15.98
CA SER A 3 40.22 0.21 -15.89
C SER A 3 39.31 0.46 -17.09
N HIS A 4 38.03 0.04 -17.01
CA HIS A 4 36.95 0.62 -17.84
C HIS A 4 35.53 0.33 -17.32
N CYS A 5 35.32 0.25 -16.00
CA CYS A 5 33.97 0.06 -15.48
C CYS A 5 33.82 0.56 -14.04
N GLN A 6 33.82 1.88 -13.82
CA GLN A 6 33.41 2.46 -12.53
C GLN A 6 32.48 3.68 -12.62
N PHE A 7 32.20 4.22 -13.81
CA PHE A 7 31.39 5.44 -13.93
C PHE A 7 29.87 5.21 -14.08
N TYR A 8 29.40 3.99 -14.36
CA TYR A 8 27.96 3.71 -14.51
C TYR A 8 27.24 3.28 -13.23
N ASN A 9 27.96 2.98 -12.13
CA ASN A 9 27.36 2.53 -10.88
C ASN A 9 27.01 3.66 -9.90
N TYR A 10 27.49 4.89 -10.10
CA TYR A 10 27.25 5.97 -9.14
C TYR A 10 25.88 6.66 -9.29
N LYS A 11 25.23 6.60 -10.46
CA LYS A 11 23.94 7.28 -10.68
C LYS A 11 22.70 6.49 -10.27
N PHE A 12 22.82 5.19 -10.00
CA PHE A 12 21.67 4.37 -9.59
C PHE A 12 21.47 4.30 -8.08
N GLN A 13 22.49 4.69 -7.30
CA GLN A 13 22.47 4.64 -5.84
C GLN A 13 22.03 5.96 -5.18
N GLU A 14 22.12 7.09 -5.91
CA GLU A 14 21.72 8.41 -5.40
C GLU A 14 20.20 8.66 -5.35
N VAL A 15 19.36 7.75 -5.86
CA VAL A 15 17.89 7.90 -5.73
C VAL A 15 17.36 7.40 -4.36
N ILE A 16 18.22 6.82 -3.52
CA ILE A 16 17.83 6.15 -2.26
C ILE A 16 17.96 7.08 -1.04
N LEU A 17 18.45 8.32 -1.20
CA LEU A 17 18.62 9.27 -0.10
C LEU A 17 17.73 10.52 -0.21
N LEU A 18 16.52 10.35 -0.76
CA LEU A 18 15.45 11.29 -0.46
C LEU A 18 14.92 10.95 0.93
N SER A 19 15.40 11.68 1.94
CA SER A 19 14.80 11.72 3.27
C SER A 19 13.39 12.33 3.14
N PHE A 20 12.45 11.53 2.66
CA PHE A 20 11.05 11.92 2.63
C PHE A 20 10.57 12.02 4.07
N LYS A 21 9.94 13.15 4.41
CA LYS A 21 9.36 13.36 5.73
C LYS A 21 8.25 12.32 5.93
N ILE A 22 8.40 11.50 6.97
CA ILE A 22 7.36 10.56 7.39
C ILE A 22 6.22 11.36 8.02
N LEU A 23 5.02 11.18 7.47
CA LEU A 23 3.78 11.84 7.93
C LEU A 23 2.85 10.85 8.64
N LYS A 24 2.88 9.56 8.25
CA LYS A 24 2.19 8.48 8.93
C LYS A 24 3.20 7.49 9.49
N PHE A 25 3.34 7.46 10.82
CA PHE A 25 4.26 6.56 11.53
C PHE A 25 3.76 5.11 11.57
N LYS A 26 2.49 4.89 11.24
CA LYS A 26 1.94 3.55 11.12
C LYS A 26 0.83 3.56 10.09
N CYS A 27 0.99 2.77 9.03
CA CYS A 27 -0.05 2.58 8.03
C CYS A 27 0.17 1.30 7.24
N CYS A 28 -0.83 0.91 6.46
CA CYS A 28 -0.79 -0.25 5.60
C CYS A 28 -0.98 0.12 4.13
N GLY A 29 -0.17 -0.47 3.25
CA GLY A 29 -0.42 -0.53 1.81
C GLY A 29 -0.98 -1.89 1.41
N LEU A 30 -2.05 -1.89 0.62
CA LEU A 30 -2.67 -3.09 0.06
C LEU A 30 -2.53 -3.11 -1.47
N ASP A 31 -2.05 -4.24 -1.98
CA ASP A 31 -2.16 -4.61 -3.39
C ASP A 31 -3.30 -5.63 -3.54
N VAL A 32 -4.41 -5.18 -4.14
CA VAL A 32 -5.68 -5.91 -4.18
C VAL A 32 -5.86 -6.61 -5.52
N HIS A 33 -5.98 -7.94 -5.47
CA HIS A 33 -6.26 -8.78 -6.63
C HIS A 33 -7.64 -9.42 -6.52
N LYS A 34 -8.07 -10.10 -7.59
CA LYS A 34 -9.38 -10.74 -7.66
C LYS A 34 -9.65 -11.70 -6.51
N THR A 35 -8.69 -12.55 -6.15
CA THR A 35 -8.89 -13.68 -5.20
C THR A 35 -8.03 -13.58 -3.93
N TRP A 36 -7.11 -12.61 -3.87
CA TRP A 36 -6.20 -12.43 -2.74
C TRP A 36 -5.72 -10.98 -2.65
N ILE A 37 -5.15 -10.63 -1.50
CA ILE A 37 -4.63 -9.30 -1.18
C ILE A 37 -3.25 -9.47 -0.57
N TYR A 38 -2.28 -8.69 -1.05
CA TYR A 38 -1.00 -8.55 -0.37
C TYR A 38 -1.02 -7.30 0.49
N ALA A 39 -0.72 -7.45 1.78
CA ALA A 39 -0.72 -6.36 2.74
C ALA A 39 0.69 -6.12 3.27
N CYS A 40 1.05 -4.85 3.43
CA CYS A 40 2.30 -4.42 4.03
C CYS A 40 2.02 -3.32 5.05
N ILE A 41 2.28 -3.55 6.33
CA ILE A 41 2.25 -2.52 7.38
C ILE A 41 3.66 -1.97 7.55
N GLY A 42 3.81 -0.64 7.47
CA GLY A 42 4.99 0.08 7.91
C GLY A 42 4.77 0.64 9.32
N ILE A 43 5.75 0.44 10.21
CA ILE A 43 5.77 1.01 11.56
C ILE A 43 7.10 1.75 11.74
N THR A 44 7.03 3.07 11.88
CA THR A 44 8.18 3.95 12.07
C THR A 44 8.37 4.28 13.55
N ASP A 45 9.58 4.11 14.06
CA ASP A 45 9.97 4.50 15.42
C ASP A 45 10.34 5.99 15.54
N SER A 46 10.68 6.43 16.76
CA SER A 46 11.13 7.80 17.04
C SER A 46 12.47 8.15 16.38
N ASN A 47 13.23 7.17 15.89
CA ASN A 47 14.50 7.35 15.17
C ASN A 47 14.31 7.36 13.66
N ASN A 48 13.07 7.44 13.16
CA ASN A 48 12.70 7.34 11.74
C ASN A 48 13.09 6.01 11.08
N ARG A 49 13.26 4.94 11.86
CA ARG A 49 13.48 3.59 11.34
C ARG A 49 12.14 2.91 11.15
N THR A 50 11.90 2.39 9.96
CA THR A 50 10.64 1.73 9.61
C THR A 50 10.82 0.22 9.55
N GLU A 51 10.04 -0.49 10.36
CA GLU A 51 9.86 -1.94 10.27
C GLU A 51 8.65 -2.26 9.39
N TYR A 52 8.74 -3.33 8.59
CA TYR A 52 7.64 -3.79 7.73
C TYR A 52 7.13 -5.16 8.16
N LYS A 53 5.81 -5.28 8.31
CA LYS A 53 5.10 -6.56 8.47
C LYS A 53 4.34 -6.86 7.18
N GLN A 54 4.45 -8.06 6.67
CA GLN A 54 3.88 -8.43 5.37
C GLN A 54 3.13 -9.75 5.47
N ALA A 55 1.94 -9.80 4.88
CA ALA A 55 1.10 -10.98 4.87
C ALA A 55 0.22 -11.00 3.61
N ARG A 56 -0.27 -12.20 3.26
CA ARG A 56 -1.20 -12.40 2.15
C ARG A 56 -2.51 -12.96 2.69
N PHE A 57 -3.62 -12.39 2.25
CA PHE A 57 -4.97 -12.76 2.64
C PHE A 57 -5.80 -13.14 1.42
N SER A 58 -6.90 -13.86 1.64
CA SER A 58 -7.92 -14.02 0.60
C SER A 58 -8.77 -12.75 0.48
N SER A 59 -9.25 -12.43 -0.73
CA SER A 59 -10.19 -11.32 -0.95
C SER A 59 -11.66 -11.69 -0.65
N PHE A 60 -11.93 -12.91 -0.20
CA PHE A 60 -13.25 -13.33 0.27
C PHE A 60 -13.45 -12.94 1.74
N THR A 61 -14.71 -12.85 2.18
CA THR A 61 -15.11 -12.35 3.52
C THR A 61 -14.26 -12.88 4.67
N LYS A 62 -14.00 -14.18 4.71
CA LYS A 62 -13.14 -14.78 5.76
C LYS A 62 -11.73 -14.18 5.76
N GLY A 63 -11.09 -14.08 4.60
CA GLY A 63 -9.76 -13.49 4.47
C GLY A 63 -9.73 -11.99 4.73
N LEU A 64 -10.82 -11.28 4.44
CA LEU A 64 -10.96 -9.86 4.77
C LEU A 64 -11.10 -9.63 6.28
N ASN A 65 -11.81 -10.51 6.99
CA ASN A 65 -11.85 -10.48 8.46
C ASN A 65 -10.48 -10.81 9.06
N GLU A 66 -9.78 -11.82 8.51
CA GLU A 66 -8.39 -12.14 8.92
C GLU A 66 -7.43 -10.95 8.68
N LEU A 67 -7.62 -10.19 7.59
CA LEU A 67 -6.90 -8.95 7.34
C LEU A 67 -7.21 -7.89 8.41
N CYS A 68 -8.47 -7.72 8.79
CA CYS A 68 -8.87 -6.78 9.84
C CYS A 68 -8.26 -7.16 11.20
N ASP A 69 -8.30 -8.44 11.56
CA ASP A 69 -7.69 -8.97 12.79
C ASP A 69 -6.18 -8.73 12.80
N TRP A 70 -5.53 -8.93 11.65
CA TRP A 70 -4.09 -8.69 11.49
C TRP A 70 -3.74 -7.20 11.61
N LEU A 71 -4.54 -6.30 11.02
CA LEU A 71 -4.38 -4.85 11.16
C LEU A 71 -4.56 -4.42 12.63
N ALA A 72 -5.58 -4.95 13.31
CA ALA A 72 -5.85 -4.71 14.73
C ALA A 72 -4.70 -5.20 15.62
N LYS A 73 -4.14 -6.38 15.34
CA LYS A 73 -2.96 -6.92 16.06
C LYS A 73 -1.77 -5.96 16.10
N TYR A 74 -1.58 -5.15 15.04
CA TYR A 74 -0.51 -4.16 14.97
C TYR A 74 -0.98 -2.73 15.29
N ASN A 75 -2.23 -2.55 15.71
CA ASN A 75 -2.88 -1.26 15.95
C ASN A 75 -2.78 -0.34 14.71
N CYS A 76 -2.96 -0.88 13.51
CA CYS A 76 -2.86 -0.16 12.24
C CYS A 76 -4.25 0.21 11.71
N THR A 77 -4.64 1.47 11.84
CA THR A 77 -5.96 1.98 11.43
C THR A 77 -5.94 2.67 10.06
N ASP A 78 -4.78 3.14 9.62
CA ASP A 78 -4.57 3.83 8.36
C ASP A 78 -4.22 2.86 7.24
N VAL A 79 -5.07 2.76 6.23
CA VAL A 79 -4.90 1.83 5.10
C VAL A 79 -4.96 2.61 3.78
N CYS A 80 -4.08 2.26 2.85
CA CYS A 80 -4.10 2.75 1.48
C CYS A 80 -4.14 1.57 0.51
N MET A 81 -4.98 1.66 -0.52
CA MET A 81 -5.04 0.66 -1.59
C MET A 81 -5.22 1.31 -2.95
N GLU A 82 -4.71 0.66 -3.99
CA GLU A 82 -4.87 1.13 -5.36
C GLU A 82 -6.29 0.88 -5.88
N SER A 83 -6.88 1.87 -6.57
CA SER A 83 -8.24 1.82 -7.11
C SER A 83 -8.34 1.19 -8.51
N THR A 84 -7.51 0.20 -8.85
CA THR A 84 -7.55 -0.42 -10.19
C THR A 84 -8.62 -1.51 -10.26
N GLY A 85 -9.54 -1.38 -11.21
CA GLY A 85 -10.64 -2.32 -11.42
C GLY A 85 -11.72 -2.23 -10.33
N LYS A 86 -12.55 -3.27 -10.19
CA LYS A 86 -13.69 -3.30 -9.25
C LYS A 86 -13.42 -4.00 -7.92
N TYR A 87 -12.26 -4.62 -7.76
CA TYR A 87 -11.98 -5.50 -6.61
C TYR A 87 -11.71 -4.74 -5.31
N TRP A 88 -11.42 -3.44 -5.36
CA TRP A 88 -11.28 -2.62 -4.17
C TRP A 88 -12.60 -2.41 -3.42
N ILE A 89 -13.75 -2.50 -4.08
CA ILE A 89 -15.07 -2.20 -3.50
C ILE A 89 -15.38 -3.12 -2.29
N PRO A 90 -15.37 -4.46 -2.41
CA PRO A 90 -15.64 -5.33 -1.28
C PRO A 90 -14.61 -5.18 -0.14
N VAL A 91 -13.35 -4.89 -0.49
CA VAL A 91 -12.29 -4.65 0.50
C VAL A 91 -12.59 -3.37 1.27
N PHE A 92 -12.90 -2.28 0.57
CA PHE A 92 -13.23 -0.99 1.17
C PHE A 92 -14.40 -1.11 2.14
N ASN A 93 -15.49 -1.75 1.72
CA ASN A 93 -16.70 -1.85 2.51
C ASN A 93 -16.48 -2.59 3.84
N ILE A 94 -15.71 -3.70 3.83
CA ILE A 94 -15.40 -4.41 5.08
C ILE A 94 -14.46 -3.60 5.96
N LEU A 95 -13.40 -3.00 5.40
CA LEU A 95 -12.48 -2.19 6.20
C LEU A 95 -13.18 -0.96 6.83
N GLU A 96 -14.10 -0.32 6.10
CA GLU A 96 -14.94 0.78 6.59
C GLU A 96 -15.86 0.34 7.74
N GLN A 97 -16.45 -0.86 7.65
CA GLN A 97 -17.26 -1.46 8.74
C GLN A 97 -16.44 -1.74 10.02
N HIS A 98 -15.13 -1.95 9.88
CA HIS A 98 -14.19 -2.14 11.00
C HIS A 98 -13.56 -0.82 11.50
N ASN A 99 -14.15 0.34 11.14
CA ASN A 99 -13.68 1.67 11.54
C ASN A 99 -12.23 1.99 11.10
N LEU A 100 -11.76 1.39 10.01
CA LEU A 100 -10.44 1.67 9.46
C LEU A 100 -10.52 2.89 8.51
N TRP A 101 -9.49 3.74 8.57
CA TRP A 101 -9.36 4.86 7.64
C TRP A 101 -8.76 4.37 6.32
N VAL A 102 -9.59 4.27 5.29
CA VAL A 102 -9.16 3.73 3.99
C VAL A 102 -9.02 4.84 2.96
N THR A 103 -7.82 4.97 2.40
CA THR A 103 -7.49 5.87 1.30
C THR A 103 -7.41 5.08 0.00
N LEU A 104 -8.26 5.40 -0.97
CA LEU A 104 -8.14 4.91 -2.34
C LEU A 104 -7.14 5.77 -3.11
N SER A 105 -6.07 5.16 -3.61
CA SER A 105 -5.09 5.84 -4.46
C SER A 105 -5.36 5.60 -5.94
N HIS A 106 -5.31 6.66 -6.72
CA HIS A 106 -5.36 6.54 -8.17
C HIS A 106 -4.04 5.91 -8.69
N PRO A 107 -4.09 4.95 -9.64
CA PRO A 107 -2.91 4.19 -10.12
C PRO A 107 -1.76 5.06 -10.65
N LYS A 108 -2.09 6.27 -11.12
CA LYS A 108 -1.12 7.29 -11.52
C LYS A 108 -0.11 7.63 -10.42
N TYR A 109 -0.52 7.59 -9.15
CA TYR A 109 0.31 7.93 -7.99
C TYR A 109 1.01 6.72 -7.38
N THR A 110 0.45 5.51 -7.54
CA THR A 110 1.04 4.25 -7.08
C THR A 110 1.79 3.51 -8.16
N LYS A 111 2.16 4.19 -9.26
CA LYS A 111 2.87 3.56 -10.39
C LYS A 111 4.05 2.73 -9.86
N PRO A 112 4.08 1.42 -10.14
CA PRO A 112 5.14 0.56 -9.64
C PRO A 112 6.48 0.99 -10.22
N MET A 113 7.54 0.84 -9.42
CA MET A 113 8.90 1.08 -9.88
C MET A 113 9.22 0.18 -11.08
N LYS A 114 9.85 0.73 -12.12
CA LYS A 114 10.27 -0.05 -13.30
C LYS A 114 11.25 -1.16 -12.87
N GLY A 115 10.94 -2.42 -13.19
CA GLY A 115 11.77 -3.59 -12.87
C GLY A 115 10.94 -4.77 -12.35
N ASN A 116 11.58 -5.76 -11.72
CA ASN A 116 10.99 -7.01 -11.19
C ASN A 116 9.83 -6.76 -10.20
N LYS A 117 8.65 -6.47 -10.76
CA LYS A 117 7.37 -6.27 -10.07
C LYS A 117 6.96 -7.55 -9.36
N THR A 118 6.57 -7.41 -8.11
CA THR A 118 5.98 -8.49 -7.32
C THR A 118 4.96 -7.85 -6.40
N ASP A 119 3.87 -8.53 -6.11
CA ASP A 119 2.75 -8.01 -5.31
C ASP A 119 3.22 -7.56 -3.92
N ARG A 120 4.23 -8.26 -3.38
CA ARG A 120 4.96 -7.89 -2.16
C ARG A 120 5.60 -6.49 -2.23
N LYS A 121 6.31 -6.21 -3.33
CA LYS A 121 6.96 -4.92 -3.56
C LYS A 121 5.94 -3.83 -3.82
N ASP A 122 4.84 -4.14 -4.50
CA ASP A 122 3.79 -3.17 -4.79
C ASP A 122 3.05 -2.76 -3.52
N ALA A 123 2.64 -3.70 -2.66
CA ALA A 123 2.04 -3.40 -1.37
C ALA A 123 2.97 -2.55 -0.49
N LYS A 124 4.28 -2.87 -0.46
CA LYS A 124 5.27 -2.06 0.25
C LYS A 124 5.41 -0.66 -0.36
N TRP A 125 5.46 -0.56 -1.69
CA TRP A 125 5.55 0.72 -2.39
C TRP A 125 4.36 1.63 -2.09
N ILE A 126 3.14 1.08 -2.09
CA ILE A 126 1.93 1.79 -1.69
C ILE A 126 2.05 2.27 -0.24
N CYS A 127 2.55 1.43 0.67
CA CYS A 127 2.80 1.81 2.06
C CYS A 127 3.81 2.96 2.16
N ASP A 128 4.92 2.90 1.44
CA ASP A 128 5.97 3.93 1.45
C ASP A 128 5.45 5.29 0.97
N LEU A 129 4.68 5.28 -0.13
CA LEU A 129 4.04 6.49 -0.65
C LEU A 129 3.03 7.07 0.33
N TYR A 130 2.24 6.21 0.99
CA TYR A 130 1.24 6.65 1.95
C TYR A 130 1.87 7.21 3.23
N MET A 131 2.96 6.60 3.72
CA MET A 131 3.75 7.10 4.84
C MET A 131 4.24 8.53 4.60
N CYS A 132 4.65 8.84 3.37
CA CYS A 132 5.19 10.15 3.00
C CYS A 132 4.12 11.14 2.51
N GLY A 133 2.83 10.78 2.55
CA GLY A 133 1.72 11.60 2.04
C GLY A 133 1.78 11.87 0.53
N MET A 134 2.46 11.02 -0.24
CA MET A 134 2.58 11.12 -1.69
C MET A 134 1.37 10.52 -2.44
N VAL A 135 0.40 10.00 -1.68
CA VAL A 135 -0.87 9.49 -2.21
C VAL A 135 -1.92 10.59 -2.16
N LYS A 136 -2.54 10.88 -3.31
CA LYS A 136 -3.73 11.73 -3.35
C LYS A 136 -4.98 10.84 -3.20
N PRO A 137 -5.88 11.13 -2.24
CA PRO A 137 -7.13 10.39 -2.10
C PRO A 137 -7.97 10.54 -3.37
N SER A 138 -8.49 9.42 -3.85
CA SER A 138 -9.46 9.36 -4.94
C SER A 138 -10.85 9.64 -4.40
N PHE A 139 -11.73 10.16 -5.26
CA PHE A 139 -13.13 10.31 -4.91
C PHE A 139 -13.74 8.93 -4.66
N ILE A 140 -14.44 8.79 -3.52
CA ILE A 140 -15.15 7.57 -3.15
C ILE A 140 -16.64 7.90 -3.24
N PRO A 141 -17.40 7.31 -4.19
CA PRO A 141 -18.84 7.50 -4.24
C PRO A 141 -19.48 7.06 -2.91
N PRO A 142 -20.61 7.64 -2.49
CA PRO A 142 -21.34 7.14 -1.33
C PRO A 142 -21.84 5.71 -1.55
N ALA A 143 -22.07 4.98 -0.46
CA ALA A 143 -22.23 3.53 -0.47
C ALA A 143 -23.38 3.04 -1.38
N ASP A 144 -24.46 3.81 -1.46
CA ASP A 144 -25.63 3.62 -2.31
C ASP A 144 -25.31 3.57 -3.82
N ILE A 145 -24.29 4.31 -4.27
CA ILE A 145 -23.90 4.40 -5.69
C ILE A 145 -22.78 3.41 -6.06
N ARG A 146 -22.04 2.87 -5.06
CA ARG A 146 -20.92 1.94 -5.30
C ARG A 146 -21.37 0.62 -5.93
N GLU A 147 -22.55 0.11 -5.56
CA GLU A 147 -23.06 -1.18 -6.04
C GLU A 147 -23.54 -1.12 -7.50
N VAL A 148 -24.07 0.02 -7.94
CA VAL A 148 -24.63 0.21 -9.29
C VAL A 148 -23.56 0.14 -10.38
N ASN A 149 -22.31 0.48 -10.07
CA ASN A 149 -21.18 0.46 -11.01
C ASN A 149 -20.36 -0.84 -10.95
N ALA A 150 -20.76 -1.82 -10.13
CA ALA A 150 -20.02 -3.07 -9.91
C ALA A 150 -20.48 -4.24 -10.81
N GLN A 151 -21.56 -4.07 -11.57
CA GLN A 151 -22.06 -5.05 -12.54
C GLN A 151 -21.19 -5.10 -13.79
#